data_AF-A0A1T4MV13-F1
#
_entry.id   AF-A0A1T4MV13-F1
#
_cell.length_a   1.000
_cell.length_b   1.000
_cell.length_c   1.000
_cell.angle_alpha   90.00
_cell.angle_beta   90.00
_cell.angle_gamma   90.00
#
_symmetry.space_group_name_H-M   'P 1'
#
loop_
_entity.id
_entity.type
_entity.pdbx_description
1 polymer ?
#
loop_
_entity_poly.entity_id
_entity_poly.type
_entity_poly.pdbx_seq_one_letter_code
_entity_poly.pdbx_strand_id
1 'polypeptide(L)'
;MKQIKFKKISKNALFLSAFFAVCTADFTGCTKEQKTQPAVTEEIQTEEQKTAVKLNSLDEQTKEYLSDKTIAVVLGHSYNDLQTVEKIRQLLNINYGVKTDETEALITILVYPEDFLVAGKPRISSIYSKLEDKNLAGIITFGAPEGLCNALARLEDLSIKRQEEGQNEKVLKRSYPVFSFFQQDDTLGSESTADFVLDYTPKQNSLEMEQTANIPDFDTSSMLLNAIDEMLKLRAPLEINKNLIQVVQKVVGKQKQVSNYTDYESGLKSANHFIFN
;
A
#
# COMPACT_ATOMS: atom_id res chain seq x y z
N MET A 1 -22.56 35.38 42.17
CA MET A 1 -24.00 35.17 41.86
C MET A 1 -24.12 34.12 40.76
N LYS A 2 -25.08 33.19 40.93
CA LYS A 2 -25.45 32.02 40.10
C LYS A 2 -24.36 30.92 39.96
N GLN A 3 -24.29 29.91 40.83
CA GLN A 3 -25.17 28.72 41.03
C GLN A 3 -25.12 27.73 39.83
N ILE A 4 -24.46 26.56 39.94
CA ILE A 4 -24.94 25.27 40.54
C ILE A 4 -25.87 24.54 39.52
N LYS A 5 -25.75 23.25 39.12
CA LYS A 5 -25.78 22.00 39.90
C LYS A 5 -25.51 20.75 38.98
N PHE A 6 -24.69 19.81 39.47
CA PHE A 6 -24.86 18.33 39.56
C PHE A 6 -25.65 17.51 38.52
N LYS A 7 -25.13 16.31 38.19
CA LYS A 7 -25.71 15.04 38.68
C LYS A 7 -24.78 13.82 38.60
N LYS A 8 -24.73 13.09 39.72
CA LYS A 8 -24.16 11.76 39.95
C LYS A 8 -25.34 10.88 40.39
N ILE A 9 -25.59 9.74 39.75
CA ILE A 9 -26.57 8.69 40.12
C ILE A 9 -25.97 7.38 39.56
N SER A 10 -25.34 6.49 40.35
CA SER A 10 -25.80 5.48 41.33
C SER A 10 -26.26 4.14 40.72
N LYS A 11 -25.84 3.07 41.41
CA LYS A 11 -25.87 1.64 41.02
C LYS A 11 -27.24 0.95 41.22
N ASN A 12 -27.34 -0.26 40.62
CA ASN A 12 -28.04 -1.50 41.02
C ASN A 12 -29.39 -1.88 40.38
N ALA A 13 -29.38 -3.06 39.73
CA ALA A 13 -30.32 -4.21 39.87
C ALA A 13 -29.57 -5.43 39.24
N LEU A 14 -29.13 -6.52 39.90
CA LEU A 14 -29.79 -7.58 40.72
C LEU A 14 -30.99 -8.18 39.98
N PHE A 15 -30.89 -9.36 39.35
CA PHE A 15 -30.98 -10.74 39.87
C PHE A 15 -30.85 -11.69 38.62
N LEU A 16 -30.57 -13.00 38.62
CA LEU A 16 -30.85 -14.11 39.52
C LEU A 16 -29.96 -15.32 39.09
N SER A 17 -29.52 -16.10 40.06
CA SER A 17 -28.81 -17.38 40.00
C SER A 17 -29.64 -18.56 39.48
N ALA A 18 -28.99 -19.58 38.89
CA ALA A 18 -29.41 -20.97 39.03
C ALA A 18 -28.24 -21.97 38.89
N PHE A 19 -28.03 -22.70 39.98
CA PHE A 19 -27.12 -23.81 40.25
C PHE A 19 -27.81 -25.13 39.82
N PHE A 20 -27.12 -26.10 39.22
CA PHE A 20 -27.44 -27.55 39.28
C PHE A 20 -26.16 -28.32 38.90
N ALA A 21 -25.38 -28.81 39.87
CA ALA A 21 -25.51 -30.09 40.60
C ALA A 21 -24.79 -31.25 39.89
N VAL A 22 -23.72 -31.68 40.56
CA VAL A 22 -22.94 -32.88 40.34
C VAL A 22 -23.79 -34.12 40.63
N CYS A 23 -23.75 -35.11 39.74
CA CYS A 23 -24.12 -36.49 40.05
C CYS A 23 -23.01 -37.42 39.53
N THR A 24 -22.27 -38.01 40.48
CA THR A 24 -21.43 -39.20 40.29
C THR A 24 -22.26 -40.45 40.51
N ALA A 25 -22.13 -41.45 39.64
CA ALA A 25 -22.31 -42.86 40.00
C ALA A 25 -21.54 -43.75 39.01
N ASP A 26 -20.48 -44.37 39.50
CA ASP A 26 -19.87 -45.57 38.91
C ASP A 26 -20.71 -46.81 39.28
N PHE A 27 -20.85 -47.76 38.36
CA PHE A 27 -20.52 -49.19 38.55
C PHE A 27 -20.74 -50.02 37.25
N THR A 28 -19.62 -50.42 36.66
CA THR A 28 -19.26 -51.70 35.99
C THR A 28 -20.20 -52.45 35.04
N GLY A 29 -19.68 -52.72 33.83
CA GLY A 29 -20.01 -53.87 32.98
C GLY A 29 -19.03 -54.05 31.81
N CYS A 30 -18.23 -55.13 31.82
CA CYS A 30 -17.35 -55.59 30.73
C CYS A 30 -18.19 -55.84 29.44
N THR A 31 -17.76 -55.77 28.17
CA THR A 31 -16.49 -56.16 27.53
C THR A 31 -16.62 -55.75 26.05
N LYS A 32 -15.63 -55.06 25.46
CA LYS A 32 -15.07 -55.33 24.12
C LYS A 32 -14.03 -54.27 23.76
N GLU A 33 -12.81 -54.72 23.52
CA GLU A 33 -11.72 -53.88 23.02
C GLU A 33 -12.04 -53.38 21.61
N GLN A 34 -12.15 -52.06 21.44
CA GLN A 34 -11.87 -51.38 20.20
C GLN A 34 -10.70 -50.43 20.45
N LYS A 35 -9.60 -50.65 19.73
CA LYS A 35 -8.41 -49.80 19.73
C LYS A 35 -8.82 -48.37 19.33
N THR A 36 -8.93 -47.49 20.31
CA THR A 36 -8.96 -46.04 20.09
C THR A 36 -7.55 -45.60 19.72
N GLN A 37 -7.38 -45.15 18.48
CA GLN A 37 -6.20 -44.37 18.10
C GLN A 37 -6.10 -43.16 19.05
N PRO A 38 -4.92 -42.83 19.58
CA PRO A 38 -4.78 -41.58 20.32
C PRO A 38 -5.16 -40.44 19.38
N ALA A 39 -6.07 -39.59 19.84
CA ALA A 39 -6.34 -38.31 19.20
C ALA A 39 -5.00 -37.58 19.09
N VAL A 40 -4.50 -37.43 17.86
CA VAL A 40 -3.44 -36.48 17.57
C VAL A 40 -4.09 -35.12 17.75
N THR A 41 -3.94 -34.57 18.95
CA THR A 41 -4.05 -33.13 19.13
C THR A 41 -2.85 -32.57 18.37
N GLU A 42 -3.05 -32.28 17.08
CA GLU A 42 -2.17 -31.35 16.38
C GLU A 42 -2.37 -30.02 17.08
N GLU A 43 -1.52 -29.76 18.07
CA GLU A 43 -1.21 -28.39 18.46
C GLU A 43 -0.69 -27.72 17.20
N ILE A 44 -1.58 -26.96 16.54
CA ILE A 44 -1.18 -25.99 15.53
C ILE A 44 -0.26 -25.03 16.27
N GLN A 45 1.03 -25.26 16.18
CA GLN A 45 2.05 -24.28 16.51
C GLN A 45 1.84 -23.15 15.50
N THR A 46 1.09 -22.14 15.91
CA THR A 46 1.07 -20.85 15.22
C THR A 46 2.48 -20.30 15.36
N GLU A 47 3.35 -20.59 14.39
CA GLU A 47 4.58 -19.81 14.22
C GLU A 47 4.13 -18.36 14.11
N GLU A 48 4.55 -17.51 15.05
CA GLU A 48 4.37 -16.06 14.92
C GLU A 48 4.99 -15.65 13.59
N GLN A 49 4.15 -15.32 12.61
CA GLN A 49 4.61 -14.81 11.34
C GLN A 49 5.40 -13.52 11.61
N LYS A 50 6.71 -13.58 11.41
CA LYS A 50 7.57 -12.41 11.52
C LYS A 50 7.11 -11.38 10.48
N THR A 51 6.65 -10.23 10.97
CA THR A 51 6.31 -9.06 10.15
C THR A 51 7.52 -8.14 10.03
N ALA A 52 7.45 -7.21 9.08
CA ALA A 52 8.47 -6.18 8.89
C ALA A 52 9.92 -6.71 8.72
N VAL A 53 10.10 -7.89 8.13
CA VAL A 53 11.41 -8.59 8.04
C VAL A 53 12.48 -7.72 7.36
N LYS A 54 12.15 -7.08 6.23
CA LYS A 54 13.08 -6.19 5.53
C LYS A 54 13.30 -4.88 6.28
N LEU A 55 12.24 -4.27 6.82
CA LEU A 55 12.35 -3.03 7.61
C LEU A 55 13.28 -3.22 8.81
N ASN A 56 13.17 -4.35 9.52
CA ASN A 56 14.01 -4.67 10.67
C ASN A 56 15.49 -4.88 10.29
N SER A 57 15.76 -5.25 9.03
CA SER A 57 17.11 -5.46 8.49
C SER A 57 17.81 -4.21 7.95
N LEU A 58 17.11 -3.06 7.88
CA LEU A 58 17.71 -1.81 7.42
C LEU A 58 18.79 -1.31 8.38
N ASP A 59 19.70 -0.48 7.87
CA ASP A 59 20.68 0.22 8.69
C ASP A 59 19.98 1.25 9.61
N GLU A 60 20.63 1.57 10.73
CA GLU A 60 20.04 2.46 11.75
C GLU A 60 19.79 3.88 11.23
N GLN A 61 20.61 4.39 10.31
CA GLN A 61 20.41 5.71 9.73
C GLN A 61 19.13 5.76 8.88
N THR A 62 18.87 4.69 8.12
CA THR A 62 17.63 4.56 7.34
C THR A 62 16.42 4.39 8.25
N LYS A 63 16.52 3.59 9.32
CA LYS A 63 15.43 3.44 10.31
C LYS A 63 15.09 4.76 10.99
N GLU A 64 16.09 5.51 11.41
CA GLU A 64 15.90 6.83 12.03
C GLU A 64 15.18 7.79 11.08
N TYR A 65 15.62 7.87 9.82
CA TYR A 65 14.97 8.68 8.78
C TYR A 65 13.49 8.28 8.55
N LEU A 66 13.16 7.00 8.66
CA LEU A 66 11.81 6.48 8.40
C LEU A 66 10.91 6.46 9.64
N SER A 67 11.44 6.75 10.84
CA SER A 67 10.73 6.55 12.11
C SER A 67 9.40 7.29 12.23
N ASP A 68 9.27 8.43 11.55
CA ASP A 68 8.06 9.25 11.50
C ASP A 68 7.42 9.28 10.10
N LYS A 69 7.89 8.44 9.17
CA LYS A 69 7.50 8.49 7.76
C LYS A 69 6.54 7.40 7.33
N THR A 70 5.89 7.64 6.21
CA THR A 70 4.99 6.68 5.56
C THR A 70 5.26 6.58 4.06
N ILE A 71 5.23 5.36 3.54
CA ILE A 71 5.09 5.11 2.10
C ILE A 71 3.63 4.80 1.80
N ALA A 72 3.02 5.57 0.90
CA ALA A 72 1.66 5.33 0.46
C ALA A 72 1.65 4.46 -0.80
N VAL A 73 0.90 3.35 -0.77
CA VAL A 73 0.64 2.50 -1.93
C VAL A 73 -0.81 2.66 -2.34
N VAL A 74 -1.05 3.29 -3.49
CA VAL A 74 -2.39 3.54 -4.03
C VAL A 74 -2.71 2.48 -5.07
N LEU A 75 -3.74 1.68 -4.81
CA LEU A 75 -4.23 0.63 -5.70
C LEU A 75 -5.52 1.13 -6.37
N GLY A 76 -5.47 1.31 -7.68
CA GLY A 76 -6.59 1.76 -8.48
C GLY A 76 -7.20 0.65 -9.33
N HIS A 77 -7.70 1.03 -10.50
CA HIS A 77 -8.36 0.10 -11.43
C HIS A 77 -7.45 -1.09 -11.74
N SER A 78 -8.06 -2.27 -11.85
CA SER A 78 -7.36 -3.54 -12.14
C SER A 78 -6.45 -4.06 -11.01
N TYR A 79 -6.32 -3.34 -9.90
CA TYR A 79 -5.53 -3.76 -8.72
C TYR A 79 -6.31 -3.62 -7.40
N ASN A 80 -7.61 -3.34 -7.49
CA ASN A 80 -8.50 -3.07 -6.36
C ASN A 80 -9.42 -4.25 -5.99
N ASP A 81 -9.32 -5.40 -6.69
CA ASP A 81 -10.05 -6.58 -6.28
C ASP A 81 -9.51 -7.14 -4.96
N LEU A 82 -10.40 -7.77 -4.18
CA LEU A 82 -10.07 -8.24 -2.83
C LEU A 82 -8.88 -9.22 -2.81
N GLN A 83 -8.75 -10.09 -3.80
CA GLN A 83 -7.68 -11.10 -3.82
C GLN A 83 -6.32 -10.43 -4.05
N THR A 84 -6.25 -9.51 -5.01
CA THR A 84 -5.03 -8.73 -5.29
C THR A 84 -4.66 -7.86 -4.11
N VAL A 85 -5.62 -7.14 -3.53
CA VAL A 85 -5.39 -6.27 -2.37
C VAL A 85 -4.85 -7.06 -1.18
N GLU A 86 -5.45 -8.21 -0.85
CA GLU A 86 -5.00 -9.03 0.28
C GLU A 86 -3.63 -9.67 0.02
N LYS A 87 -3.35 -10.11 -1.22
CA LYS A 87 -2.01 -10.58 -1.60
C LYS A 87 -0.96 -9.48 -1.39
N ILE A 88 -1.24 -8.26 -1.85
CA ILE A 88 -0.33 -7.11 -1.68
C ILE A 88 -0.19 -6.76 -0.20
N ARG A 89 -1.29 -6.72 0.55
CA ARG A 89 -1.28 -6.42 1.99
C ARG A 89 -0.41 -7.41 2.76
N GLN A 90 -0.59 -8.70 2.53
CA GLN A 90 0.21 -9.75 3.18
C GLN A 90 1.69 -9.61 2.82
N LEU A 91 2.00 -9.44 1.53
CA LEU A 91 3.36 -9.25 1.04
C LEU A 91 4.05 -8.06 1.74
N LEU A 92 3.38 -6.91 1.77
CA LEU A 92 3.92 -5.69 2.37
C LEU A 92 4.01 -5.79 3.88
N ASN A 93 3.05 -6.44 4.54
CA ASN A 93 3.07 -6.60 5.99
C ASN A 93 4.23 -7.48 6.46
N ILE A 94 4.48 -8.58 5.76
CA ILE A 94 5.63 -9.47 6.03
C ILE A 94 6.95 -8.72 5.88
N ASN A 95 7.08 -7.85 4.86
CA ASN A 95 8.36 -7.22 4.54
C ASN A 95 8.61 -5.89 5.27
N TYR A 96 7.61 -5.02 5.36
CA TYR A 96 7.78 -3.64 5.83
C TYR A 96 6.77 -3.21 6.91
N GLY A 97 5.75 -4.02 7.17
CA GLY A 97 4.64 -3.67 8.06
C GLY A 97 3.62 -2.75 7.38
N VAL A 98 2.33 -3.07 7.54
CA VAL A 98 1.21 -2.29 7.00
C VAL A 98 0.41 -1.67 8.13
N LYS A 99 0.14 -0.37 8.03
CA LYS A 99 -0.60 0.40 9.01
C LYS A 99 -2.04 -0.12 9.10
N THR A 100 -2.51 -0.28 10.33
CA THR A 100 -3.92 -0.57 10.66
C THR A 100 -4.43 0.46 11.66
N ASP A 101 -5.70 0.39 12.03
CA ASP A 101 -6.27 1.24 13.08
C ASP A 101 -5.61 1.02 14.46
N GLU A 102 -4.99 -0.15 14.65
CA GLU A 102 -4.36 -0.57 15.91
C GLU A 102 -2.84 -0.49 15.87
N THR A 103 -2.24 -0.45 14.67
CA THR A 103 -0.78 -0.54 14.49
C THR A 103 -0.25 0.55 13.57
N GLU A 104 0.69 1.34 14.08
CA GLU A 104 1.48 2.24 13.27
C GLU A 104 2.57 1.44 12.53
N ALA A 105 2.70 1.67 11.23
CA ALA A 105 3.71 1.01 10.40
C ALA A 105 4.05 1.85 9.18
N LEU A 106 5.13 1.46 8.48
CA LEU A 106 5.71 2.23 7.38
C LEU A 106 4.77 2.34 6.17
N ILE A 107 4.06 1.27 5.82
CA ILE A 107 3.22 1.24 4.62
C ILE A 107 1.78 1.61 4.95
N THR A 108 1.21 2.59 4.26
CA THR A 108 -0.25 2.74 4.14
C THR A 108 -0.70 2.27 2.77
N ILE A 109 -1.68 1.37 2.72
CA ILE A 109 -2.35 0.97 1.47
C ILE A 109 -3.65 1.76 1.35
N LEU A 110 -3.91 2.35 0.17
CA LEU A 110 -5.15 3.04 -0.16
C LEU A 110 -5.76 2.42 -1.42
N VAL A 111 -6.99 1.94 -1.34
CA VAL A 111 -7.70 1.23 -2.41
C VAL A 111 -8.81 2.10 -2.96
N TYR A 112 -8.82 2.31 -4.28
CA TYR A 112 -9.89 3.03 -4.97
C TYR A 112 -10.92 2.05 -5.56
N PRO A 113 -12.22 2.33 -5.45
CA PRO A 113 -12.84 3.53 -4.86
C PRO A 113 -13.05 3.48 -3.33
N GLU A 114 -12.89 2.33 -2.70
CA GLU A 114 -13.38 2.01 -1.35
C GLU A 114 -12.91 3.01 -0.28
N ASP A 115 -11.61 3.33 -0.27
CA ASP A 115 -11.04 4.26 0.70
C ASP A 115 -11.40 5.71 0.38
N PHE A 116 -11.84 6.02 -0.84
CA PHE A 116 -12.04 7.39 -1.33
C PHE A 116 -13.51 7.79 -1.37
N LEU A 117 -14.39 7.06 -0.68
CA LEU A 117 -15.81 7.37 -0.60
C LEU A 117 -16.07 8.59 0.30
N VAL A 118 -16.68 9.63 -0.28
CA VAL A 118 -17.18 10.80 0.44
C VAL A 118 -18.67 10.91 0.21
N ALA A 119 -19.45 10.77 1.29
CA ALA A 119 -20.91 10.68 1.22
C ALA A 119 -21.40 9.62 0.21
N GLY A 120 -20.75 8.44 0.21
CA GLY A 120 -21.09 7.31 -0.66
C GLY A 120 -20.66 7.45 -2.11
N LYS A 121 -19.91 8.49 -2.48
CA LYS A 121 -19.41 8.71 -3.85
C LYS A 121 -17.88 8.69 -3.89
N PRO A 122 -17.26 8.00 -4.86
CA PRO A 122 -15.81 8.03 -5.04
C PRO A 122 -15.31 9.46 -5.30
N ARG A 123 -14.28 9.89 -4.56
CA ARG A 123 -13.60 11.17 -4.74
C ARG A 123 -12.11 10.99 -4.53
N ILE A 124 -11.36 10.78 -5.61
CA ILE A 124 -9.90 10.58 -5.54
C ILE A 124 -9.18 11.77 -4.90
N SER A 125 -9.72 12.99 -5.04
CA SER A 125 -9.20 14.19 -4.38
C SER A 125 -9.17 14.11 -2.86
N SER A 126 -9.90 13.17 -2.23
CA SER A 126 -9.80 12.91 -0.78
C SER A 126 -8.47 12.27 -0.35
N ILE A 127 -7.63 11.85 -1.30
CA ILE A 127 -6.24 11.43 -1.02
C ILE A 127 -5.47 12.50 -0.23
N TYR A 128 -5.78 13.77 -0.50
CA TYR A 128 -5.21 14.92 0.20
C TYR A 128 -5.41 14.81 1.71
N SER A 129 -6.64 14.64 2.17
CA SER A 129 -6.94 14.50 3.61
C SER A 129 -6.35 13.22 4.23
N LYS A 130 -5.98 12.24 3.41
CA LYS A 130 -5.40 10.98 3.88
C LYS A 130 -3.88 11.05 3.99
N LEU A 131 -3.22 11.94 3.24
CA LEU A 131 -1.76 11.99 3.11
C LEU A 131 -1.15 13.34 3.51
N GLU A 132 -1.90 14.44 3.59
CA GLU A 132 -1.36 15.79 3.86
C GLU A 132 -0.61 15.87 5.20
N ASP A 133 -1.21 15.31 6.25
CA ASP A 133 -0.66 15.27 7.61
C ASP A 133 0.43 14.21 7.78
N LYS A 134 0.71 13.41 6.74
CA LYS A 134 1.72 12.35 6.80
C LYS A 134 3.06 12.89 6.33
N ASN A 135 4.12 12.54 7.06
CA ASN A 135 5.48 12.75 6.60
C ASN A 135 5.81 11.67 5.55
N LEU A 136 5.63 11.98 4.27
CA LEU A 136 5.80 10.97 3.22
C LEU A 136 7.29 10.63 3.00
N ALA A 137 7.58 9.33 2.92
CA ALA A 137 8.82 8.78 2.36
C ALA A 137 8.67 8.48 0.86
N GLY A 138 7.43 8.36 0.35
CA GLY A 138 7.14 8.24 -1.07
C GLY A 138 5.73 7.74 -1.37
N ILE A 139 5.36 7.78 -2.65
CA ILE A 139 4.07 7.29 -3.13
C ILE A 139 4.32 6.31 -4.27
N ILE A 140 3.63 5.17 -4.24
CA ILE A 140 3.60 4.19 -5.32
C ILE A 140 2.15 4.06 -5.78
N THR A 141 1.89 4.13 -7.08
CA THR A 141 0.55 3.97 -7.64
C THR A 141 0.50 2.78 -8.61
N PHE A 142 -0.59 2.02 -8.58
CA PHE A 142 -0.90 0.95 -9.54
C PHE A 142 -2.26 1.22 -10.15
N GLY A 143 -2.36 1.23 -11.48
CA GLY A 143 -3.66 1.40 -12.16
C GLY A 143 -4.35 2.71 -11.77
N ALA A 144 -3.62 3.82 -11.80
CA ALA A 144 -4.10 5.10 -11.31
C ALA A 144 -5.51 5.42 -11.86
N PRO A 145 -6.48 5.75 -10.99
CA PRO A 145 -7.80 6.18 -11.43
C PRO A 145 -7.76 7.60 -11.98
N GLU A 146 -8.74 7.94 -12.82
CA GLU A 146 -8.95 9.28 -13.36
C GLU A 146 -8.85 10.37 -12.27
N GLY A 147 -8.10 11.43 -12.56
CA GLY A 147 -7.93 12.58 -11.68
C GLY A 147 -6.95 12.39 -10.52
N LEU A 148 -6.29 11.23 -10.39
CA LEU A 148 -5.21 11.05 -9.40
C LEU A 148 -4.08 12.06 -9.61
N CYS A 149 -3.71 12.35 -10.86
CA CYS A 149 -2.67 13.32 -11.19
C CYS A 149 -2.96 14.72 -10.58
N ASN A 150 -4.20 15.20 -10.68
CA ASN A 150 -4.61 16.48 -10.09
C ASN A 150 -4.45 16.48 -8.56
N ALA A 151 -4.74 15.34 -7.93
CA ALA A 151 -4.62 15.19 -6.50
C ALA A 151 -3.15 15.12 -6.04
N LEU A 152 -2.28 14.47 -6.83
CA LEU A 152 -0.83 14.45 -6.59
C LEU A 152 -0.19 15.82 -6.80
N ALA A 153 -0.57 16.56 -7.84
CA ALA A 153 -0.11 17.93 -8.07
C ALA A 153 -0.44 18.85 -6.88
N ARG A 154 -1.61 18.68 -6.26
CA ARG A 154 -1.95 19.43 -5.05
C ARG A 154 -1.07 19.07 -3.84
N LEU A 155 -0.70 17.80 -3.68
CA LEU A 155 0.22 17.37 -2.62
C LEU A 155 1.64 17.91 -2.85
N GLU A 156 2.03 18.04 -4.12
CA GLU A 156 3.27 18.67 -4.56
C GLU A 156 3.31 20.16 -4.18
N ASP A 157 2.28 20.93 -4.54
CA ASP A 157 2.16 22.35 -4.19
C ASP A 157 2.28 22.60 -2.68
N LEU A 158 1.69 21.73 -1.86
CA LEU A 158 1.83 21.81 -0.41
C LEU A 158 3.24 21.50 0.07
N SER A 159 3.91 20.53 -0.56
CA SER A 159 5.28 20.20 -0.23
C SER A 159 6.20 21.39 -0.53
N ILE A 160 5.98 22.07 -1.65
CA ILE A 160 6.70 23.28 -2.05
C ILE A 160 6.50 24.38 -1.00
N LYS A 161 5.25 24.71 -0.66
CA LYS A 161 4.94 25.74 0.34
C LYS A 161 5.61 25.47 1.70
N ARG A 162 5.57 24.22 2.17
CA ARG A 162 6.24 23.82 3.43
C ARG A 162 7.75 24.02 3.37
N GLN A 163 8.38 23.78 2.22
CA GLN A 163 9.81 23.99 2.04
C GLN A 163 10.18 25.48 1.96
N GLU A 164 9.34 26.30 1.34
CA GLU A 164 9.51 27.75 1.24
C GLU A 164 9.41 28.45 2.60
N GLU A 165 8.43 28.05 3.43
CA GLU A 165 8.28 28.54 4.81
C GLU A 165 9.46 28.13 5.70
N GLY A 166 10.09 26.98 5.41
CA GLY A 166 11.23 26.42 6.13
C GLY A 166 12.60 26.98 5.77
N GLN A 167 12.69 28.02 4.93
CA GLN A 167 13.95 28.65 4.48
C GLN A 167 14.96 27.68 3.81
N ASN A 168 14.49 26.68 3.07
CA ASN A 168 15.40 25.79 2.32
C ASN A 168 16.01 26.51 1.11
N GLU A 169 17.34 26.44 0.97
CA GLU A 169 18.13 27.05 -0.13
C GLU A 169 17.80 26.49 -1.53
N LYS A 170 17.15 25.32 -1.59
CA LYS A 170 16.65 24.72 -2.82
C LYS A 170 15.25 24.16 -2.59
N VAL A 171 14.26 24.82 -3.16
CA VAL A 171 12.89 24.30 -3.23
C VAL A 171 12.86 23.17 -4.26
N LEU A 172 12.61 21.96 -3.79
CA LEU A 172 12.38 20.80 -4.62
C LEU A 172 10.92 20.77 -5.06
N LYS A 173 10.66 20.12 -6.21
CA LYS A 173 9.30 19.80 -6.66
C LYS A 173 8.47 19.19 -5.52
N ARG A 174 9.06 18.30 -4.73
CA ARG A 174 8.48 17.69 -3.52
C ARG A 174 9.58 17.09 -2.65
N SER A 175 9.26 16.69 -1.42
CA SER A 175 10.22 16.08 -0.47
C SER A 175 10.34 14.55 -0.58
N TYR A 176 9.64 13.91 -1.50
CA TYR A 176 9.51 12.45 -1.57
C TYR A 176 9.32 11.98 -3.03
N PRO A 177 9.79 10.76 -3.40
CA PRO A 177 9.59 10.23 -4.73
C PRO A 177 8.15 9.74 -5.00
N VAL A 178 7.76 9.70 -6.28
CA VAL A 178 6.47 9.13 -6.73
C VAL A 178 6.69 8.19 -7.92
N PHE A 179 6.35 6.92 -7.76
CA PHE A 179 6.48 5.90 -8.81
C PHE A 179 5.10 5.45 -9.29
N SER A 180 4.90 5.44 -10.60
CA SER A 180 3.60 5.14 -11.21
C SER A 180 3.69 3.89 -12.07
N PHE A 181 2.85 2.90 -11.80
CA PHE A 181 2.84 1.62 -12.50
C PHE A 181 1.51 1.39 -13.21
N PHE A 182 1.58 0.87 -14.44
CA PHE A 182 0.44 0.29 -15.16
C PHE A 182 -0.75 1.22 -15.27
N GLN A 183 -0.53 2.40 -15.82
CA GLN A 183 -1.56 3.43 -15.90
C GLN A 183 -2.72 2.96 -16.78
N GLN A 184 -3.94 3.25 -16.33
CA GLN A 184 -5.16 2.96 -17.09
C GLN A 184 -5.72 4.24 -17.69
N ASP A 185 -5.76 5.30 -16.89
CA ASP A 185 -6.20 6.63 -17.28
C ASP A 185 -5.06 7.65 -17.14
N ASP A 186 -5.24 8.81 -17.77
CA ASP A 186 -4.44 10.01 -17.56
C ASP A 186 -2.91 9.83 -17.70
N THR A 187 -2.43 9.06 -18.69
CA THR A 187 -0.98 8.80 -18.89
C THR A 187 -0.15 10.09 -18.87
N LEU A 188 -0.58 11.13 -19.60
CA LEU A 188 0.10 12.43 -19.60
C LEU A 188 0.10 13.10 -18.21
N GLY A 189 -1.00 12.96 -17.46
CA GLY A 189 -1.11 13.45 -16.09
C GLY A 189 -0.15 12.72 -15.16
N SER A 190 -0.03 11.41 -15.29
CA SER A 190 0.93 10.59 -14.53
C SER A 190 2.37 10.88 -14.92
N GLU A 191 2.68 11.11 -16.20
CA GLU A 191 4.01 11.57 -16.63
C GLU A 191 4.38 12.93 -16.01
N SER A 192 3.40 13.83 -15.87
CA SER A 192 3.63 15.15 -15.27
C SER A 192 3.85 15.12 -13.75
N THR A 193 3.26 14.15 -13.07
CA THR A 193 3.25 14.08 -11.60
C THR A 193 4.14 12.98 -11.03
N ALA A 194 4.50 11.94 -11.77
CA ALA A 194 5.40 10.90 -11.30
C ALA A 194 6.87 11.21 -11.59
N ASP A 195 7.77 10.62 -10.81
CA ASP A 195 9.20 10.62 -11.11
C ASP A 195 9.49 9.70 -12.30
N PHE A 196 8.79 8.57 -12.38
CA PHE A 196 8.70 7.75 -13.57
C PHE A 196 7.32 7.08 -13.68
N VAL A 197 6.93 6.80 -14.92
CA VAL A 197 5.80 5.95 -15.29
C VAL A 197 6.35 4.67 -15.90
N LEU A 198 5.82 3.53 -15.48
CA LEU A 198 6.22 2.23 -15.97
C LEU A 198 5.01 1.41 -16.41
N ASP A 199 4.99 1.09 -17.70
CA ASP A 199 4.02 0.20 -18.30
C ASP A 199 4.67 -1.07 -18.84
N TYR A 200 3.86 -2.01 -19.30
CA TYR A 200 4.32 -3.20 -20.02
C TYR A 200 4.03 -3.03 -21.50
N THR A 201 4.85 -3.63 -22.36
CA THR A 201 4.54 -3.63 -23.79
C THR A 201 3.31 -4.51 -24.06
N PRO A 202 2.22 -3.98 -24.65
CA PRO A 202 1.09 -4.79 -25.03
C PRO A 202 1.49 -5.81 -26.11
N LYS A 203 0.95 -7.04 -26.02
CA LYS A 203 1.16 -8.04 -27.08
C LYS A 203 0.56 -7.51 -28.38
N GLN A 204 1.37 -7.38 -29.43
CA GLN A 204 1.08 -6.75 -30.74
C GLN A 204 -0.13 -7.30 -31.54
N ASN A 205 -0.95 -8.22 -31.02
CA ASN A 205 -1.95 -8.96 -31.79
C ASN A 205 -3.42 -8.70 -31.45
N SER A 206 -3.77 -7.71 -30.63
CA SER A 206 -5.17 -7.37 -30.38
C SER A 206 -5.53 -6.01 -30.97
N LEU A 207 -6.13 -6.03 -32.16
CA LEU A 207 -6.89 -4.91 -32.76
C LEU A 207 -8.14 -4.51 -31.93
N GLU A 208 -8.31 -5.06 -30.73
CA GLU A 208 -9.39 -4.79 -29.77
C GLU A 208 -8.89 -3.90 -28.62
N MET A 209 -8.09 -2.88 -28.95
CA MET A 209 -7.30 -2.10 -27.97
C MET A 209 -8.12 -1.11 -27.11
N GLU A 210 -9.45 -1.04 -27.25
CA GLU A 210 -10.24 -0.03 -26.55
C GLU A 210 -11.07 -0.51 -25.35
N GLN A 211 -11.17 -1.81 -25.03
CA GLN A 211 -12.19 -2.23 -24.04
C GLN A 211 -11.82 -3.29 -23.02
N THR A 212 -10.58 -3.78 -22.96
CA THR A 212 -10.18 -4.64 -21.83
C THR A 212 -8.79 -4.28 -21.35
N ALA A 213 -8.74 -3.72 -20.13
CA ALA A 213 -7.53 -3.62 -19.32
C ALA A 213 -6.99 -5.02 -19.06
N ASN A 214 -6.25 -5.56 -20.02
CA ASN A 214 -5.69 -6.89 -19.93
C ASN A 214 -4.48 -6.81 -18.98
N ILE A 215 -4.73 -7.05 -17.69
CA ILE A 215 -3.66 -7.17 -16.69
C ILE A 215 -2.78 -8.32 -17.14
N PRO A 216 -1.52 -8.09 -17.48
CA PRO A 216 -0.69 -9.18 -17.96
C PRO A 216 -0.44 -10.14 -16.81
N ASP A 217 -0.39 -11.42 -17.13
CA ASP A 217 -0.05 -12.49 -16.20
C ASP A 217 1.45 -12.46 -15.87
N PHE A 218 1.90 -11.44 -15.14
CA PHE A 218 3.18 -11.42 -14.48
C PHE A 218 3.04 -10.99 -13.03
N ASP A 219 3.88 -11.53 -12.17
CA ASP A 219 3.86 -11.22 -10.76
C ASP A 219 4.41 -9.81 -10.48
N THR A 220 3.52 -8.88 -10.13
CA THR A 220 3.84 -7.51 -9.71
C THR A 220 4.51 -7.45 -8.34
N SER A 221 4.49 -8.54 -7.57
CA SER A 221 4.99 -8.57 -6.19
C SER A 221 6.48 -8.25 -6.11
N SER A 222 7.29 -8.85 -6.98
CA SER A 222 8.73 -8.57 -7.05
C SER A 222 9.01 -7.11 -7.40
N MET A 223 8.27 -6.55 -8.35
CA MET A 223 8.41 -5.16 -8.76
C MET A 223 8.03 -4.19 -7.64
N LEU A 224 6.94 -4.46 -6.92
CA LEU A 224 6.53 -3.66 -5.77
C LEU A 224 7.58 -3.70 -4.64
N LEU A 225 8.12 -4.87 -4.32
CA LEU A 225 9.19 -4.98 -3.32
C LEU A 225 10.45 -4.22 -3.76
N ASN A 226 10.86 -4.36 -5.02
CA ASN A 226 12.02 -3.64 -5.55
C ASN A 226 11.77 -2.12 -5.58
N ALA A 227 10.55 -1.69 -5.90
CA ALA A 227 10.15 -0.29 -5.89
C ALA A 227 10.28 0.31 -4.48
N ILE A 228 9.81 -0.39 -3.46
CA ILE A 228 9.98 0.02 -2.07
C ILE A 228 11.47 0.01 -1.70
N ASP A 229 12.22 -1.05 -2.02
CA ASP A 229 13.65 -1.12 -1.71
C ASP A 229 14.46 0.03 -2.34
N GLU A 230 14.15 0.43 -3.58
CA GLU A 230 14.77 1.61 -4.19
C GLU A 230 14.26 2.90 -3.53
N MET A 231 12.97 3.01 -3.22
CA MET A 231 12.38 4.18 -2.56
C MET A 231 12.98 4.45 -1.18
N LEU A 232 13.27 3.42 -0.39
CA LEU A 232 13.90 3.54 0.94
C LEU A 232 15.31 4.17 0.88
N LYS A 233 15.98 4.09 -0.26
CA LYS A 233 17.30 4.70 -0.49
C LYS A 233 17.19 6.17 -0.89
N LEU A 234 16.00 6.64 -1.23
CA LEU A 234 15.73 7.99 -1.69
C LEU A 234 15.27 8.86 -0.53
N ARG A 235 15.72 10.11 -0.54
CA ARG A 235 15.28 11.16 0.41
C ARG A 235 14.70 12.38 -0.31
N ALA A 236 14.51 12.26 -1.62
CA ALA A 236 14.07 13.29 -2.55
C ALA A 236 13.54 12.62 -3.82
N PRO A 237 12.82 13.35 -4.68
CA PRO A 237 12.41 12.91 -6.01
C PRO A 237 13.59 12.45 -6.87
N LEU A 238 13.33 11.51 -7.77
CA LEU A 238 14.31 11.19 -8.81
C LEU A 238 14.42 12.33 -9.83
N GLU A 239 15.65 12.64 -10.21
CA GLU A 239 15.89 13.59 -11.30
C GLU A 239 15.62 12.92 -12.66
N ILE A 240 14.95 13.65 -13.55
CA ILE A 240 14.74 13.22 -14.93
C ILE A 240 16.05 13.43 -15.71
N ASN A 241 16.88 12.38 -15.72
CA ASN A 241 18.16 12.35 -16.41
C ASN A 241 18.45 10.97 -17.00
N LYS A 242 19.57 10.84 -17.72
CA LYS A 242 19.97 9.59 -18.41
C LYS A 242 20.14 8.36 -17.50
N ASN A 243 20.26 8.55 -16.17
CA ASN A 243 20.41 7.46 -15.21
C ASN A 243 19.07 6.95 -14.68
N LEU A 244 17.95 7.64 -14.94
CA LEU A 244 16.62 7.25 -14.46
C LEU A 244 16.27 5.82 -14.90
N ILE A 245 16.58 5.46 -16.15
CA ILE A 245 16.34 4.11 -16.68
C ILE A 245 17.07 3.01 -15.87
N GLN A 246 18.20 3.31 -15.24
CA GLN A 246 18.92 2.35 -14.40
C GLN A 246 18.17 2.08 -13.09
N VAL A 247 17.52 3.11 -12.53
CA VAL A 247 16.65 2.95 -11.35
C VAL A 247 15.44 2.10 -11.73
N VAL A 248 14.78 2.43 -12.84
CA VAL A 248 13.63 1.68 -13.35
C VAL A 248 13.99 0.22 -13.66
N GLN A 249 15.19 -0.03 -14.22
CA GLN A 249 15.69 -1.38 -14.46
C GLN A 249 15.90 -2.19 -13.18
N LYS A 250 16.29 -1.56 -12.06
CA LYS A 250 16.37 -2.24 -10.76
C LYS A 250 14.99 -2.60 -10.22
N VAL A 251 14.02 -1.70 -10.38
CA VAL A 251 12.61 -1.92 -10.00
C VAL A 251 12.04 -3.11 -10.77
N VAL A 252 12.21 -3.11 -12.10
CA VAL A 252 11.76 -4.19 -12.99
C VAL A 252 12.50 -5.51 -12.76
N GLY A 253 13.76 -5.44 -12.32
CA GLY A 253 14.63 -6.59 -12.12
C GLY A 253 15.36 -7.01 -13.41
N LYS A 254 16.32 -7.93 -13.27
CA LYS A 254 17.26 -8.30 -14.35
C LYS A 254 16.67 -9.21 -15.44
N GLN A 255 15.48 -9.78 -15.20
CA GLN A 255 14.86 -10.76 -16.09
C GLN A 255 14.14 -10.12 -17.29
N LYS A 256 13.84 -8.82 -17.19
CA LYS A 256 13.07 -8.07 -18.17
C LYS A 256 13.88 -6.87 -18.64
N GLN A 257 13.66 -6.42 -19.86
CA GLN A 257 14.40 -5.29 -20.43
C GLN A 257 13.56 -4.03 -20.38
N VAL A 258 14.11 -2.95 -19.82
CA VAL A 258 13.45 -1.62 -19.79
C VAL A 258 13.89 -0.76 -20.97
N SER A 259 12.95 -0.05 -21.57
CA SER A 259 13.18 0.96 -22.61
C SER A 259 12.25 2.16 -22.43
N ASN A 260 12.59 3.31 -23.01
CA ASN A 260 11.67 4.45 -23.04
C ASN A 260 10.42 4.14 -23.87
N TYR A 261 9.26 4.53 -23.34
CA TYR A 261 8.04 4.57 -24.13
C TYR A 261 8.21 5.57 -25.28
N THR A 262 7.71 5.18 -26.46
CA THR A 262 7.62 6.05 -27.63
C THR A 262 6.16 6.11 -28.03
N ASP A 263 5.59 7.30 -28.00
CA ASP A 263 4.23 7.53 -28.42
C ASP A 263 4.08 7.20 -29.90
N TYR A 264 3.15 6.30 -30.24
CA TYR A 264 3.02 5.78 -31.60
C TYR A 264 2.55 6.86 -32.59
N GLU A 265 1.70 7.79 -32.14
CA GLU A 265 1.13 8.82 -33.00
C GLU A 265 2.14 9.94 -33.32
N SER A 266 2.82 10.45 -32.30
CA SER A 266 3.74 11.57 -32.42
C SER A 266 5.20 11.18 -32.65
N GLY A 267 5.56 9.93 -32.35
CA GLY A 267 6.96 9.45 -32.33
C GLY A 267 7.80 10.06 -31.20
N LEU A 268 7.19 10.83 -30.30
CA LEU A 268 7.88 11.46 -29.18
C LEU A 268 8.20 10.44 -28.09
N LYS A 269 9.39 10.59 -27.51
CA LYS A 269 9.82 9.80 -26.36
C LYS A 269 9.61 10.62 -25.10
N SER A 270 8.79 10.10 -24.19
CA SER A 270 8.64 10.71 -22.89
C SER A 270 9.91 10.51 -22.06
N ALA A 271 10.27 11.54 -21.30
CA ALA A 271 11.53 11.60 -20.56
C ALA A 271 11.54 10.68 -19.33
N ASN A 272 10.38 10.35 -18.79
CA ASN A 272 10.20 9.56 -17.58
C ASN A 272 9.21 8.41 -17.73
N HIS A 273 8.69 8.15 -18.93
CA HIS A 273 7.85 6.98 -19.20
C HIS A 273 8.67 5.86 -19.81
N PHE A 274 8.60 4.69 -19.19
CA PHE A 274 9.28 3.47 -19.59
C PHE A 274 8.30 2.32 -19.80
N ILE A 275 8.70 1.38 -20.65
CA ILE A 275 8.04 0.10 -20.85
C ILE A 275 9.04 -1.03 -20.62
N PHE A 276 8.54 -2.22 -20.30
CA PHE A 276 9.37 -3.42 -20.27
C PHE A 276 8.78 -4.59 -21.08
N ASN A 277 9.69 -5.48 -21.48
CA ASN A 277 9.42 -6.77 -22.11
C ASN A 277 9.92 -7.92 -21.23
#